data_AF-A0A1N7NXJ9-F1
#
_entry.id   AF-A0A1N7NXJ9-F1
#
_cell.length_a   1.000
_cell.length_b   1.000
_cell.length_c   1.000
_cell.angle_alpha   90.00
_cell.angle_beta   90.00
_cell.angle_gamma   90.00
#
_symmetry.space_group_name_H-M   'P 1'
#
loop_
_entity.id
_entity.type
_entity.pdbx_description
1 polymer ?
#
loop_
_entity_poly.entity_id
_entity_poly.type
_entity_poly.pdbx_seq_one_letter_code
_entity_poly.pdbx_strand_id
1 'polypeptide(L)'
;MKTLFSFLITLFFLQITFAQGPYTEAQRRKDQAKLDSICRRSPTTCSFYGDLIGANSVFKNHVPRRIERNRKICFDKKFQYYSNSYGKVMRGCFYINTKDGYVAQFMSRGEESCDGMANTQPGFDMMIISKIGESFTFRVSKEGKKTFFAQLPPEAIPYGMLTNFVLNNPNALASPYREPFTSQNLPTLPYRIEGSTESSKKYLFSAYHAQRISIKDYIGAFGTGYYKDSMGNTMIALAVESDKHFVKIEKIEDVNECFDGRDFGDEMQEAIATNEEIIREKEKDLEYQGNNDPKKNCEAAEALVQHKRQMLDKEKNLNNFLKAGGSAQSREGLRLGAMAMDVIDKVVTDRLELEKRICSQEYSLYIYNNNSGYGEKLKTIANNKIQCYNIAINQLNELKTQLEQINARNGTNYAKAISEKNLHYFKKIKDIDLNCNFDKDGKKKTTTMDAGAQKLRDQIQEIMKRR
;
A
#
# COMPACT_ATOMS: atom_id res chain seq x y z
N MET A 1 -57.01 -10.00 39.62
CA MET A 1 -55.61 -10.06 40.08
C MET A 1 -55.03 -11.38 39.62
N LYS A 2 -53.89 -11.33 38.90
CA LYS A 2 -53.03 -12.46 38.52
C LYS A 2 -53.63 -13.51 37.56
N THR A 3 -53.09 -13.54 36.34
CA THR A 3 -52.92 -14.68 35.38
C THR A 3 -53.41 -14.40 33.96
N LEU A 4 -52.95 -13.32 33.32
CA LEU A 4 -53.11 -13.19 31.85
C LEU A 4 -52.01 -12.38 31.14
N PHE A 5 -50.91 -12.06 31.83
CA PHE A 5 -49.82 -11.24 31.27
C PHE A 5 -48.46 -11.96 31.15
N SER A 6 -48.44 -13.30 31.27
CA SER A 6 -47.18 -14.07 31.26
C SER A 6 -47.02 -15.03 30.07
N PHE A 7 -47.90 -14.98 29.07
CA PHE A 7 -47.83 -15.86 27.90
C PHE A 7 -47.37 -15.19 26.60
N LEU A 8 -47.15 -13.87 26.60
CA LEU A 8 -46.71 -13.12 25.41
C LEU A 8 -45.24 -12.67 25.42
N ILE A 9 -44.50 -12.89 26.52
CA ILE A 9 -43.07 -12.56 26.62
C ILE A 9 -42.17 -13.79 26.43
N THR A 10 -42.71 -15.00 26.52
CA THR A 10 -41.98 -16.26 26.27
C THR A 10 -41.91 -16.65 24.79
N LEU A 11 -42.60 -15.94 23.90
CA LEU A 11 -42.60 -16.20 22.45
C LEU A 11 -41.67 -15.29 21.64
N PHE A 12 -41.09 -14.24 22.25
CA PHE A 12 -40.10 -13.36 21.60
C PHE A 12 -38.64 -13.61 22.02
N PHE A 13 -38.41 -14.56 22.94
CA PHE A 13 -37.09 -15.13 23.25
C PHE A 13 -36.91 -16.54 22.67
N LEU A 14 -37.66 -16.88 21.60
CA LEU A 14 -37.09 -17.74 20.55
C LEU A 14 -36.09 -16.87 19.75
N GLN A 15 -35.02 -16.46 20.44
CA GLN A 15 -33.76 -16.34 19.75
C GLN A 15 -33.55 -17.68 19.08
N ILE A 16 -33.33 -17.60 17.77
CA ILE A 16 -32.91 -18.69 16.92
C ILE A 16 -31.52 -19.11 17.42
N THR A 17 -31.47 -19.82 18.55
CA THR A 17 -30.42 -20.76 18.84
C THR A 17 -30.66 -21.91 17.87
N PHE A 18 -30.13 -21.77 16.65
CA PHE A 18 -29.78 -22.94 15.87
C PHE A 18 -28.97 -23.81 16.81
N ALA A 19 -29.58 -24.91 17.26
CA ALA A 19 -28.95 -25.93 18.07
C ALA A 19 -27.74 -26.44 17.29
N GLN A 20 -26.59 -25.83 17.58
CA GLN A 20 -25.28 -26.34 17.20
C GLN A 20 -25.15 -27.65 17.95
N GLY A 21 -25.41 -28.77 17.28
CA GLY A 21 -24.88 -30.04 17.75
C GLY A 21 -23.36 -29.91 17.71
N PRO A 22 -22.65 -29.90 18.86
CA PRO A 22 -21.20 -29.90 18.84
C PRO A 22 -20.75 -31.11 18.03
N TYR A 23 -19.74 -30.94 17.19
CA TYR A 23 -19.10 -32.02 16.48
C TYR A 23 -18.73 -33.12 17.48
N THR A 24 -19.49 -34.22 17.47
CA THR A 24 -19.46 -35.19 18.57
C THR A 24 -18.16 -35.98 18.54
N GLU A 25 -17.70 -36.44 19.70
CA GLU A 25 -16.50 -37.27 19.77
C GLU A 25 -16.63 -38.56 18.94
N ALA A 26 -17.84 -39.09 18.82
CA ALA A 26 -18.16 -40.20 17.92
C ALA A 26 -17.95 -39.84 16.44
N GLN A 27 -18.33 -38.63 16.02
CA GLN A 27 -18.08 -38.14 14.66
C GLN A 27 -16.58 -37.91 14.43
N ARG A 28 -15.87 -37.39 15.44
CA ARG A 28 -14.40 -37.23 15.42
C ARG A 28 -13.69 -38.57 15.21
N ARG A 29 -14.08 -39.61 15.94
CA ARG A 29 -13.52 -40.96 15.79
C ARG A 29 -13.82 -41.56 14.41
N LYS A 30 -15.02 -41.31 13.85
CA LYS A 30 -15.38 -41.74 12.49
C LYS A 30 -14.54 -41.04 11.41
N ASP A 31 -14.37 -39.72 11.51
CA ASP A 31 -13.58 -38.97 10.53
C ASP A 31 -12.09 -39.29 10.65
N GLN A 32 -11.56 -39.48 11.87
CA GLN A 32 -10.21 -39.98 12.10
C GLN A 32 -10.02 -41.38 11.50
N ALA A 33 -10.93 -42.33 11.75
CA ALA A 33 -10.87 -43.67 11.17
C ALA A 33 -11.00 -43.65 9.64
N LYS A 34 -11.73 -42.69 9.07
CA LYS A 34 -11.86 -42.49 7.62
C LYS A 34 -10.58 -41.93 7.01
N LEU A 35 -9.93 -40.96 7.67
CA LEU A 35 -8.60 -40.47 7.33
C LEU A 35 -7.58 -41.61 7.39
N ASP A 36 -7.57 -42.38 8.48
CA ASP A 36 -6.70 -43.55 8.65
C ASP A 36 -6.96 -44.62 7.57
N SER A 37 -8.22 -44.82 7.16
CA SER A 37 -8.59 -45.75 6.09
C SER A 37 -8.16 -45.27 4.70
N ILE A 38 -8.28 -43.97 4.41
CA ILE A 38 -7.72 -43.36 3.18
C ILE A 38 -6.21 -43.57 3.20
N CYS A 39 -5.60 -43.50 4.39
CA CYS A 39 -4.17 -43.60 4.56
C CYS A 39 -3.55 -44.97 4.55
N ARG A 40 -4.29 -45.99 4.98
CA ARG A 40 -3.90 -47.39 4.79
C ARG A 40 -3.86 -47.79 3.32
N ARG A 41 -4.65 -47.13 2.46
CA ARG A 41 -4.68 -47.41 1.01
C ARG A 41 -3.50 -46.79 0.25
N SER A 42 -2.88 -45.76 0.81
CA SER A 42 -1.67 -45.12 0.26
C SER A 42 -0.69 -44.77 1.40
N PRO A 43 0.04 -45.76 1.97
CA PRO A 43 0.84 -45.59 3.18
C PRO A 43 1.97 -44.54 3.05
N THR A 44 2.55 -44.40 1.86
CA THR A 44 3.67 -43.49 1.58
C THR A 44 3.26 -42.01 1.53
N THR A 45 1.99 -41.71 1.24
CA THR A 45 1.44 -40.35 1.27
C THR A 45 1.01 -39.89 2.67
N CYS A 46 1.08 -40.77 3.68
CA CYS A 46 0.38 -40.57 4.95
C CYS A 46 1.20 -40.66 6.23
N SER A 47 2.49 -40.98 6.14
CA SER A 47 3.34 -41.20 7.31
C SER A 47 3.55 -39.95 8.18
N PHE A 48 3.11 -38.76 7.74
CA PHE A 48 3.42 -37.46 8.36
C PHE A 48 2.19 -36.64 8.80
N TYR A 49 0.95 -37.17 8.77
CA TYR A 49 -0.25 -36.36 9.02
C TYR A 49 -0.41 -35.80 10.43
N GLY A 50 0.01 -36.56 11.45
CA GLY A 50 -0.04 -36.09 12.84
C GLY A 50 0.81 -34.84 13.07
N ASP A 51 1.83 -34.64 12.25
CA ASP A 51 2.72 -33.49 12.30
C ASP A 51 2.16 -32.30 11.50
N LEU A 52 1.25 -32.55 10.55
CA LEU A 52 0.66 -31.54 9.66
C LEU A 52 -0.66 -30.96 10.19
N ILE A 53 -1.51 -31.76 10.85
CA ILE A 53 -2.84 -31.35 11.34
C ILE A 53 -3.11 -31.83 12.77
N GLY A 54 -4.13 -31.26 13.42
CA GLY A 54 -4.55 -31.62 14.78
C GLY A 54 -3.84 -30.86 15.88
N ALA A 55 -4.07 -31.25 17.13
CA ALA A 55 -3.60 -30.53 18.33
C ALA A 55 -2.08 -30.60 18.56
N ASN A 56 -1.41 -31.60 17.97
CA ASN A 56 0.04 -31.80 18.14
C ASN A 56 0.91 -31.21 17.02
N SER A 57 0.27 -30.60 16.02
CA SER A 57 0.93 -30.02 14.83
C SER A 57 1.49 -28.61 15.13
N VAL A 58 1.82 -27.83 14.09
CA VAL A 58 2.40 -26.49 14.03
C VAL A 58 2.06 -25.60 15.22
N PHE A 59 0.79 -25.50 15.62
CA PHE A 59 0.38 -24.57 16.67
C PHE A 59 0.61 -25.03 18.12
N LYS A 60 1.16 -26.23 18.36
CA LYS A 60 1.41 -26.77 19.71
C LYS A 60 2.41 -25.93 20.51
N ASN A 61 3.57 -25.65 19.90
CA ASN A 61 4.67 -24.91 20.52
C ASN A 61 4.86 -23.51 19.89
N HIS A 62 3.85 -23.05 19.18
CA HIS A 62 3.91 -21.82 18.41
C HIS A 62 3.88 -20.60 19.32
N VAL A 63 4.95 -19.80 19.28
CA VAL A 63 5.09 -18.56 20.06
C VAL A 63 5.37 -17.43 19.07
N PRO A 64 4.36 -16.61 18.72
CA PRO A 64 4.54 -15.49 17.81
C PRO A 64 5.62 -14.54 18.32
N ARG A 65 6.56 -14.17 17.47
CA ARG A 65 7.63 -13.22 17.81
C ARG A 65 7.60 -12.00 16.92
N ARG A 66 8.26 -10.95 17.39
CA ARG A 66 8.60 -9.80 16.55
C ARG A 66 9.71 -10.16 15.57
N ILE A 67 9.69 -9.59 14.38
CA ILE A 67 10.73 -9.78 13.36
C ILE A 67 11.95 -8.97 13.77
N GLU A 68 13.05 -9.68 14.01
CA GLU A 68 14.35 -9.05 14.21
C GLU A 68 15.02 -8.83 12.84
N ARG A 69 14.68 -7.71 12.19
CA ARG A 69 15.06 -7.40 10.79
C ARG A 69 16.57 -7.48 10.50
N ASN A 70 17.42 -7.20 11.49
CA ASN A 70 18.88 -7.24 11.38
C ASN A 70 19.48 -8.60 11.80
N ARG A 71 18.67 -9.67 11.80
CA ARG A 71 19.14 -11.02 12.11
C ARG A 71 18.77 -11.98 11.00
N LYS A 72 19.45 -13.12 11.01
CA LYS A 72 19.16 -14.24 10.14
C LYS A 72 17.83 -14.87 10.55
N ILE A 73 16.88 -14.95 9.61
CA ILE A 73 15.56 -15.53 9.81
C ILE A 73 15.51 -16.84 9.03
N CYS A 74 15.21 -17.95 9.70
CA CYS A 74 15.13 -19.27 9.07
C CYS A 74 13.68 -19.76 9.00
N PHE A 75 13.40 -20.57 7.99
CA PHE A 75 12.08 -21.14 7.70
C PHE A 75 12.18 -22.66 7.68
N ASP A 76 11.17 -23.33 8.24
CA ASP A 76 11.10 -24.79 8.35
C ASP A 76 10.16 -25.43 7.34
N LYS A 77 9.29 -24.65 6.67
CA LYS A 77 8.39 -25.14 5.63
C LYS A 77 8.47 -24.29 4.36
N LYS A 78 8.37 -24.94 3.20
CA LYS A 78 8.23 -24.34 1.87
C LYS A 78 6.92 -24.81 1.23
N PHE A 79 6.09 -23.86 0.80
CA PHE A 79 4.81 -24.11 0.13
C PHE A 79 4.91 -23.70 -1.32
N GLN A 80 4.92 -24.67 -2.22
CA GLN A 80 4.88 -24.42 -3.65
C GLN A 80 3.41 -24.31 -4.10
N TYR A 81 3.09 -23.26 -4.84
CA TYR A 81 1.73 -22.96 -5.26
C TYR A 81 1.62 -22.71 -6.76
N TYR A 82 0.42 -22.98 -7.26
CA TYR A 82 -0.07 -22.56 -8.56
C TYR A 82 -1.18 -21.53 -8.34
N SER A 83 -1.12 -20.43 -9.08
CA SER A 83 -2.14 -19.38 -9.07
C SER A 83 -2.62 -19.10 -10.50
N ASN A 84 -3.93 -18.93 -10.65
CA ASN A 84 -4.56 -18.38 -11.84
C ASN A 84 -5.38 -17.17 -11.41
N SER A 85 -4.96 -15.98 -11.85
CA SER A 85 -5.64 -14.72 -11.56
C SER A 85 -5.96 -13.99 -12.86
N TYR A 86 -7.25 -13.82 -13.16
CA TYR A 86 -7.73 -13.23 -14.42
C TYR A 86 -7.14 -13.90 -15.68
N GLY A 87 -7.00 -15.22 -15.66
CA GLY A 87 -6.42 -16.00 -16.77
C GLY A 87 -4.89 -15.97 -16.85
N LYS A 88 -4.22 -15.21 -15.97
CA LYS A 88 -2.75 -15.25 -15.86
C LYS A 88 -2.34 -16.32 -14.88
N VAL A 89 -1.58 -17.28 -15.40
CA VAL A 89 -1.01 -18.37 -14.62
C VAL A 89 0.34 -17.95 -14.04
N MET A 90 0.56 -18.31 -12.78
CA MET A 90 1.81 -18.11 -12.07
C MET A 90 2.08 -19.34 -11.20
N ARG A 91 3.34 -19.76 -11.14
CA ARG A 91 3.81 -20.69 -10.12
C ARG A 91 4.76 -19.99 -9.19
N GLY A 92 4.76 -20.41 -7.94
CA GLY A 92 5.71 -19.87 -6.99
C GLY A 92 5.80 -20.60 -5.68
N CYS A 93 6.46 -19.97 -4.70
CA CYS A 93 6.39 -20.45 -3.33
C CYS A 93 6.42 -19.34 -2.29
N PHE A 94 6.05 -19.72 -1.08
CA PHE A 94 6.27 -18.96 0.13
C PHE A 94 6.84 -19.88 1.21
N TYR A 95 7.51 -19.29 2.18
CA TYR A 95 8.14 -20.00 3.27
C TYR A 95 7.44 -19.68 4.59
N ILE A 96 7.37 -20.66 5.49
CA ILE A 96 6.81 -20.49 6.84
C ILE A 96 7.85 -20.88 7.88
N ASN A 97 8.03 -20.01 8.88
CA ASN A 97 8.62 -20.36 10.16
C ASN A 97 7.46 -20.65 11.12
N THR A 98 7.20 -21.93 11.35
CA THR A 98 6.06 -22.42 12.14
C THR A 98 6.23 -22.11 13.63
N LYS A 99 7.47 -22.03 14.11
CA LYS A 99 7.82 -21.75 15.50
C LYS A 99 7.54 -20.31 15.89
N ASP A 100 8.08 -19.36 15.14
CA ASP A 100 8.04 -17.93 15.43
C ASP A 100 6.87 -17.20 14.74
N GLY A 101 6.23 -17.84 13.75
CA GLY A 101 5.07 -17.30 13.05
C GLY A 101 5.38 -16.32 11.95
N TYR A 102 6.45 -16.57 11.19
CA TYR A 102 6.82 -15.74 10.05
C TYR A 102 6.39 -16.40 8.74
N VAL A 103 6.00 -15.58 7.78
CA VAL A 103 5.71 -15.98 6.41
C VAL A 103 6.57 -15.11 5.50
N ALA A 104 7.42 -15.72 4.68
CA ALA A 104 8.11 -15.01 3.60
C ALA A 104 7.43 -15.28 2.27
N GLN A 105 7.03 -14.22 1.58
CA GLN A 105 6.44 -14.29 0.24
C GLN A 105 7.21 -13.37 -0.72
N PHE A 106 7.34 -13.78 -1.97
CA PHE A 106 8.05 -13.02 -2.99
C PHE A 106 7.08 -12.18 -3.80
N MET A 107 7.45 -10.93 -4.04
CA MET A 107 6.64 -9.94 -4.74
C MET A 107 7.06 -9.78 -6.21
N SER A 108 8.24 -10.28 -6.58
CA SER A 108 8.72 -10.28 -7.95
C SER A 108 7.85 -11.17 -8.85
N ARG A 109 7.52 -10.66 -10.04
CA ARG A 109 6.70 -11.37 -11.04
C ARG A 109 7.61 -12.31 -11.84
N GLY A 110 7.59 -13.61 -11.57
CA GLY A 110 8.29 -14.59 -12.40
C GLY A 110 8.16 -16.02 -11.90
N GLU A 111 8.43 -16.98 -12.79
CA GLU A 111 8.42 -18.43 -12.52
C GLU A 111 9.52 -18.89 -11.52
N GLU A 112 10.37 -17.95 -11.08
CA GLU A 112 11.55 -18.18 -10.21
C GLU A 112 11.36 -17.74 -8.75
N SER A 113 10.13 -17.56 -8.27
CA SER A 113 9.87 -17.03 -6.90
C SER A 113 10.36 -17.91 -5.73
N CYS A 114 11.08 -19.00 -5.99
CA CYS A 114 11.66 -19.85 -4.95
C CYS A 114 13.17 -19.76 -4.83
N ASP A 115 13.82 -19.15 -5.82
CA ASP A 115 15.27 -19.08 -5.89
C ASP A 115 15.71 -17.69 -5.43
N GLY A 116 16.73 -17.62 -4.56
CA GLY A 116 17.37 -16.36 -4.20
C GLY A 116 17.16 -15.84 -2.78
N MET A 117 16.46 -16.55 -1.88
CA MET A 117 16.39 -16.15 -0.46
C MET A 117 17.78 -16.06 0.18
N ALA A 118 18.66 -17.01 -0.13
CA ALA A 118 20.03 -17.05 0.37
C ALA A 118 21.01 -16.22 -0.49
N ASN A 119 20.63 -15.83 -1.71
CA ASN A 119 21.48 -15.11 -2.65
C ASN A 119 20.66 -14.09 -3.45
N THR A 120 20.39 -12.95 -2.81
CA THR A 120 19.52 -11.90 -3.35
C THR A 120 20.16 -11.22 -4.56
N GLN A 121 19.54 -11.34 -5.74
CA GLN A 121 20.00 -10.71 -7.00
C GLN A 121 19.25 -9.39 -7.28
N PRO A 122 19.76 -8.51 -8.16
CA PRO A 122 19.02 -7.33 -8.60
C PRO A 122 17.60 -7.67 -9.07
N GLY A 123 16.60 -6.95 -8.57
CA GLY A 123 15.17 -7.24 -8.80
C GLY A 123 14.53 -8.16 -7.75
N PHE A 124 15.28 -8.61 -6.75
CA PHE A 124 14.74 -9.33 -5.58
C PHE A 124 13.75 -8.45 -4.81
N ASP A 125 12.57 -8.99 -4.52
CA ASP A 125 11.55 -8.34 -3.69
C ASP A 125 10.84 -9.42 -2.85
N MET A 126 11.05 -9.39 -1.54
CA MET A 126 10.51 -10.37 -0.60
C MET A 126 9.93 -9.68 0.62
N MET A 127 8.72 -10.07 1.01
CA MET A 127 8.05 -9.59 2.20
C MET A 127 8.03 -10.68 3.26
N ILE A 128 8.54 -10.37 4.45
CA ILE A 128 8.40 -11.20 5.64
C ILE A 128 7.30 -10.60 6.51
N ILE A 129 6.25 -11.36 6.76
CA ILE A 129 5.10 -10.99 7.57
C ILE A 129 5.12 -11.82 8.85
N SER A 130 4.96 -11.17 9.99
CA SER A 130 4.75 -11.84 11.27
C SER A 130 3.27 -12.06 11.53
N LYS A 131 2.96 -13.09 12.32
CA LYS A 131 1.61 -13.34 12.78
C LYS A 131 1.03 -12.19 13.63
N ILE A 132 1.88 -11.41 14.29
CA ILE A 132 1.49 -10.24 15.09
C ILE A 132 1.24 -8.98 14.24
N GLY A 133 1.39 -9.07 12.92
CA GLY A 133 0.93 -8.07 11.96
C GLY A 133 1.98 -7.06 11.48
N GLU A 134 3.21 -7.10 12.00
CA GLU A 134 4.31 -6.36 11.36
C GLU A 134 4.81 -7.09 10.12
N SER A 135 5.21 -6.34 9.11
CA SER A 135 5.86 -6.84 7.91
C SER A 135 7.07 -6.00 7.53
N PHE A 136 8.05 -6.67 6.91
CA PHE A 136 9.25 -6.07 6.37
C PHE A 136 9.42 -6.52 4.93
N THR A 137 9.50 -5.56 4.01
CA THR A 137 9.70 -5.80 2.58
C THR A 137 11.14 -5.49 2.24
N PHE A 138 11.91 -6.51 1.87
CA PHE A 138 13.31 -6.44 1.47
C PHE A 138 13.43 -6.39 -0.04
N ARG A 139 14.17 -5.42 -0.56
CA ARG A 139 14.33 -5.17 -1.99
C ARG A 139 15.79 -5.02 -2.38
N VAL A 140 16.11 -5.52 -3.57
CA VAL A 140 17.37 -5.21 -4.25
C VAL A 140 17.03 -4.49 -5.54
N SER A 141 17.45 -3.21 -5.65
CA SER A 141 17.21 -2.42 -6.86
C SER A 141 17.93 -3.01 -8.08
N LYS A 142 17.62 -2.52 -9.28
CA LYS A 142 18.31 -2.95 -10.51
C LYS A 142 19.81 -2.63 -10.48
N GLU A 143 20.17 -1.59 -9.74
CA GLU A 143 21.54 -1.12 -9.50
C GLU A 143 22.22 -1.89 -8.35
N GLY A 144 21.55 -2.88 -7.74
CA GLY A 144 22.09 -3.71 -6.67
C GLY A 144 21.95 -3.13 -5.27
N LYS A 145 21.26 -2.00 -5.08
CA LYS A 145 21.06 -1.38 -3.76
C LYS A 145 20.08 -2.21 -2.93
N LYS A 146 20.49 -2.59 -1.71
CA LYS A 146 19.69 -3.39 -0.77
C LYS A 146 18.97 -2.48 0.24
N THR A 147 17.64 -2.45 0.21
CA THR A 147 16.83 -1.69 1.17
C THR A 147 15.69 -2.49 1.74
N PHE A 148 15.21 -2.14 2.93
CA PHE A 148 13.97 -2.66 3.46
C PHE A 148 12.99 -1.53 3.81
N PHE A 149 11.71 -1.86 3.72
CA PHE A 149 10.60 -1.04 4.18
C PHE A 149 9.85 -1.77 5.29
N ALA A 150 9.58 -1.09 6.41
CA ALA A 150 8.85 -1.66 7.55
C ALA A 150 7.41 -1.15 7.60
N GLN A 151 6.46 -2.06 7.80
CA GLN A 151 5.07 -1.75 8.07
C GLN A 151 4.68 -2.35 9.41
N LEU A 152 4.42 -1.48 10.39
CA LEU A 152 4.02 -1.89 11.73
C LEU A 152 2.51 -2.12 11.79
N PRO A 153 2.02 -3.04 12.66
CA PRO A 153 0.61 -3.26 12.83
C PRO A 153 -0.06 -2.00 13.38
N PRO A 154 -1.30 -1.68 12.97
CA PRO A 154 -2.07 -0.61 13.58
C PRO A 154 -2.25 -0.89 15.09
N GLU A 155 -2.06 0.12 15.94
CA GLU A 155 -2.11 -0.01 17.41
C GLU A 155 -3.44 -0.60 17.93
N ALA A 156 -4.52 -0.53 17.15
CA ALA A 156 -5.88 -0.88 17.56
C ALA A 156 -6.38 -2.25 17.05
N ILE A 157 -5.58 -3.06 16.36
CA ILE A 157 -6.03 -4.37 15.86
C ILE A 157 -5.56 -5.48 16.81
N PRO A 158 -6.45 -6.07 17.63
CA PRO A 158 -6.07 -7.15 18.52
C PRO A 158 -5.69 -8.39 17.71
N TYR A 159 -4.54 -8.95 18.05
CA TYR A 159 -4.10 -10.24 17.56
C TYR A 159 -5.01 -11.37 18.08
N GLY A 160 -5.37 -12.33 17.20
CA GLY A 160 -6.14 -13.52 17.57
C GLY A 160 -7.66 -13.33 17.58
N MET A 161 -8.20 -12.43 16.76
CA MET A 161 -9.65 -12.32 16.55
C MET A 161 -10.22 -13.64 16.03
N LEU A 162 -11.39 -14.02 16.54
CA LEU A 162 -12.11 -15.21 16.08
C LEU A 162 -12.88 -14.89 14.80
N THR A 163 -12.72 -15.76 13.81
CA THR A 163 -13.56 -15.78 12.60
C THR A 163 -14.21 -17.16 12.45
N ASN A 164 -15.36 -17.24 11.82
CA ASN A 164 -16.05 -18.53 11.63
C ASN A 164 -15.96 -18.96 10.18
N PHE A 165 -15.49 -20.17 9.96
CA PHE A 165 -15.55 -20.83 8.66
C PHE A 165 -16.79 -21.70 8.64
N VAL A 166 -17.63 -21.54 7.62
CA VAL A 166 -18.87 -22.31 7.43
C VAL A 166 -18.73 -23.14 6.16
N LEU A 167 -19.10 -24.41 6.25
CA LEU A 167 -19.02 -25.33 5.13
C LEU A 167 -19.91 -24.84 3.98
N ASN A 168 -19.39 -24.86 2.76
CA ASN A 168 -20.10 -24.33 1.59
C ASN A 168 -21.37 -25.15 1.28
N ASN A 169 -21.32 -26.47 1.49
CA ASN A 169 -22.47 -27.36 1.36
C ASN A 169 -22.52 -28.32 2.57
N PRO A 170 -23.48 -28.15 3.51
CA PRO A 170 -23.65 -29.04 4.67
C PRO A 170 -23.76 -30.54 4.33
N ASN A 171 -24.37 -30.87 3.19
CA ASN A 171 -24.54 -32.27 2.76
C ASN A 171 -23.21 -32.96 2.44
N ALA A 172 -22.13 -32.20 2.21
CA ALA A 172 -20.80 -32.75 1.96
C ALA A 172 -20.23 -33.51 3.18
N LEU A 173 -20.71 -33.25 4.40
CA LEU A 173 -20.31 -34.02 5.59
C LEU A 173 -20.71 -35.49 5.48
N ALA A 174 -21.91 -35.76 4.98
CA ALA A 174 -22.43 -37.12 4.78
C ALA A 174 -21.82 -37.81 3.55
N SER A 175 -21.35 -37.04 2.57
CA SER A 175 -20.72 -37.58 1.36
C SER A 175 -19.39 -38.27 1.66
N PRO A 176 -19.05 -39.39 0.98
CA PRO A 176 -17.72 -39.97 1.05
C PRO A 176 -16.67 -39.14 0.29
N TYR A 177 -17.09 -38.37 -0.73
CA TYR A 177 -16.20 -37.62 -1.60
C TYR A 177 -15.53 -36.44 -0.87
N ARG A 178 -14.23 -36.27 -1.10
CA ARG A 178 -13.42 -35.15 -0.63
C ARG A 178 -12.58 -34.69 -1.80
N GLU A 179 -12.54 -33.38 -2.05
CA GLU A 179 -11.78 -32.85 -3.18
C GLU A 179 -10.29 -32.92 -2.86
N PRO A 180 -9.49 -33.65 -3.65
CA PRO A 180 -8.08 -33.80 -3.38
C PRO A 180 -7.28 -32.61 -3.91
N PHE A 181 -6.37 -32.09 -3.11
CA PHE A 181 -5.36 -31.09 -3.54
C PHE A 181 -3.95 -31.59 -3.28
N THR A 182 -2.96 -30.90 -3.85
CA THR A 182 -1.52 -31.25 -3.86
C THR A 182 -1.20 -32.55 -4.61
N SER A 183 0.09 -32.83 -4.83
CA SER A 183 0.55 -34.12 -5.37
C SER A 183 0.26 -35.33 -4.47
N GLN A 184 -0.04 -35.10 -3.19
CA GLN A 184 -0.33 -36.14 -2.20
C GLN A 184 -1.83 -36.48 -2.11
N ASN A 185 -2.68 -35.84 -2.92
CA ASN A 185 -4.14 -36.03 -2.94
C ASN A 185 -4.81 -35.85 -1.57
N LEU A 186 -4.42 -34.79 -0.85
CA LEU A 186 -4.93 -34.48 0.48
C LEU A 186 -6.44 -34.16 0.42
N PRO A 187 -7.30 -34.86 1.18
CA PRO A 187 -8.74 -34.73 1.08
C PRO A 187 -9.25 -33.45 1.75
N THR A 188 -9.97 -32.60 1.02
CA THR A 188 -10.48 -31.33 1.55
C THR A 188 -12.00 -31.20 1.48
N LEU A 189 -12.53 -30.25 2.25
CA LEU A 189 -13.87 -29.71 2.06
C LEU A 189 -13.82 -28.17 1.89
N PRO A 190 -14.69 -27.60 1.04
CA PRO A 190 -14.76 -26.16 0.83
C PRO A 190 -15.53 -25.44 1.94
N TYR A 191 -14.89 -24.46 2.57
CA TYR A 191 -15.47 -23.55 3.57
C TYR A 191 -15.47 -22.11 3.07
N ARG A 192 -16.35 -21.28 3.62
CA ARG A 192 -16.38 -19.83 3.40
C ARG A 192 -16.31 -19.10 4.74
N ILE A 193 -15.84 -17.86 4.73
CA ILE A 193 -15.86 -17.02 5.93
C ILE A 193 -17.29 -16.53 6.16
N GLU A 194 -17.83 -16.79 7.36
CA GLU A 194 -19.15 -16.32 7.78
C GLU A 194 -19.20 -14.79 7.79
N GLY A 195 -20.23 -14.20 7.18
CA GLY A 195 -20.40 -12.74 7.12
C GLY A 195 -19.50 -12.02 6.10
N SER A 196 -18.63 -12.73 5.38
CA SER A 196 -17.88 -12.16 4.26
C SER A 196 -18.78 -12.00 3.03
N THR A 197 -18.77 -10.81 2.43
CA THR A 197 -19.38 -10.56 1.12
C THR A 197 -18.54 -11.14 -0.02
N GLU A 198 -17.24 -11.34 0.21
CA GLU A 198 -16.34 -12.00 -0.72
C GLU A 198 -16.54 -13.53 -0.63
N SER A 199 -17.04 -14.12 -1.71
CA SER A 199 -17.48 -15.51 -1.84
C SER A 199 -16.32 -16.52 -2.03
N SER A 200 -15.15 -16.29 -1.42
CA SER A 200 -14.02 -17.20 -1.60
C SER A 200 -14.23 -18.53 -0.85
N LYS A 201 -14.08 -19.65 -1.56
CA LYS A 201 -14.02 -20.99 -0.99
C LYS A 201 -12.60 -21.30 -0.56
N LYS A 202 -12.45 -21.81 0.66
CA LYS A 202 -11.19 -22.28 1.26
C LYS A 202 -11.28 -23.79 1.42
N TYR A 203 -10.42 -24.52 0.72
CA TYR A 203 -10.39 -25.98 0.75
C TYR A 203 -9.53 -26.46 1.92
N LEU A 204 -10.18 -26.88 3.00
CA LEU A 204 -9.52 -27.23 4.25
C LEU A 204 -9.23 -28.73 4.34
N PHE A 205 -7.97 -29.05 4.61
CA PHE A 205 -7.52 -30.33 5.11
C PHE A 205 -7.43 -30.28 6.64
N SER A 206 -8.01 -31.26 7.33
CA SER A 206 -8.14 -31.28 8.79
C SER A 206 -8.39 -32.69 9.31
N ALA A 207 -8.07 -32.93 10.58
CA ALA A 207 -8.38 -34.17 11.29
C ALA A 207 -9.90 -34.40 11.46
N TYR A 208 -10.68 -33.34 11.32
CA TYR A 208 -12.12 -33.37 11.52
C TYR A 208 -12.82 -32.30 10.67
N HIS A 209 -14.09 -32.53 10.30
CA HIS A 209 -14.88 -31.57 9.51
C HIS A 209 -16.23 -31.30 10.18
N ALA A 210 -16.53 -30.03 10.43
CA ALA A 210 -17.81 -29.60 11.00
C ALA A 210 -18.51 -28.62 10.06
N GLN A 211 -19.81 -28.41 10.23
CA GLN A 211 -20.55 -27.42 9.45
C GLN A 211 -20.03 -25.99 9.70
N ARG A 212 -19.56 -25.72 10.92
CA ARG A 212 -18.99 -24.44 11.33
C ARG A 212 -17.76 -24.69 12.19
N ILE A 213 -16.69 -23.95 11.94
CA ILE A 213 -15.41 -24.05 12.64
C ILE A 213 -14.98 -22.64 13.02
N SER A 214 -14.79 -22.41 14.33
CA SER A 214 -14.24 -21.14 14.80
C SER A 214 -12.72 -21.17 14.69
N ILE A 215 -12.17 -20.24 13.92
CA ILE A 215 -10.76 -20.08 13.60
C ILE A 215 -10.21 -18.91 14.40
N LYS A 216 -9.08 -19.12 15.06
CA LYS A 216 -8.41 -18.14 15.92
C LYS A 216 -7.13 -17.58 15.30
N ASP A 217 -6.38 -18.45 14.64
CA ASP A 217 -5.04 -18.12 14.15
C ASP A 217 -4.86 -18.55 12.70
N TYR A 218 -3.98 -17.84 12.00
CA TYR A 218 -3.57 -18.12 10.64
C TYR A 218 -2.07 -17.86 10.46
N ILE A 219 -1.38 -18.74 9.76
CA ILE A 219 0.00 -18.55 9.27
C ILE A 219 0.05 -19.06 7.83
N GLY A 220 0.20 -18.14 6.88
CA GLY A 220 0.38 -18.47 5.47
C GLY A 220 0.24 -17.25 4.58
N ALA A 221 0.17 -17.50 3.27
CA ALA A 221 -0.02 -16.48 2.24
C ALA A 221 -1.23 -16.80 1.36
N PHE A 222 -1.80 -15.76 0.73
CA PHE A 222 -2.92 -15.87 -0.23
C PHE A 222 -4.17 -16.58 0.30
N GLY A 223 -4.36 -16.63 1.62
CA GLY A 223 -5.45 -17.37 2.27
C GLY A 223 -5.23 -18.89 2.34
N THR A 224 -4.10 -19.40 1.84
CA THR A 224 -3.61 -20.77 1.99
C THR A 224 -2.63 -20.87 3.17
N GLY A 225 -2.40 -22.06 3.70
CA GLY A 225 -1.49 -22.29 4.84
C GLY A 225 -2.20 -22.80 6.09
N TYR A 226 -1.57 -22.65 7.25
CA TYR A 226 -2.03 -23.23 8.51
C TYR A 226 -3.06 -22.35 9.21
N TYR A 227 -4.12 -22.96 9.71
CA TYR A 227 -5.13 -22.34 10.56
C TYR A 227 -5.22 -23.08 11.91
N LYS A 228 -5.48 -22.36 12.99
CA LYS A 228 -5.80 -22.93 14.30
C LYS A 228 -7.27 -22.71 14.61
N ASP A 229 -7.98 -23.76 14.97
CA ASP A 229 -9.32 -23.61 15.51
C ASP A 229 -9.30 -23.09 16.97
N SER A 230 -10.49 -22.77 17.49
CA SER A 230 -10.68 -22.38 18.90
C SER A 230 -10.31 -23.46 19.93
N MET A 231 -10.23 -24.73 19.52
CA MET A 231 -9.86 -25.88 20.35
C MET A 231 -8.36 -26.19 20.32
N GLY A 232 -7.58 -25.46 19.51
CA GLY A 232 -6.16 -25.66 19.35
C GLY A 232 -5.73 -26.67 18.27
N ASN A 233 -6.65 -27.19 17.45
CA ASN A 233 -6.31 -28.06 16.34
C ASN A 233 -5.81 -27.27 15.13
N THR A 234 -4.76 -27.79 14.51
CA THR A 234 -4.21 -27.28 13.26
C THR A 234 -4.98 -27.85 12.07
N MET A 235 -5.29 -26.97 11.12
CA MET A 235 -5.87 -27.28 9.81
C MET A 235 -5.01 -26.63 8.73
N ILE A 236 -5.11 -27.09 7.48
CA ILE A 236 -4.37 -26.50 6.36
C ILE A 236 -5.37 -26.13 5.26
N ALA A 237 -5.40 -24.87 4.84
CA ALA A 237 -6.08 -24.53 3.59
C ALA A 237 -5.13 -24.77 2.42
N LEU A 238 -5.49 -25.73 1.57
CA LEU A 238 -4.67 -26.16 0.43
C LEU A 238 -5.07 -25.48 -0.88
N ALA A 239 -6.26 -24.89 -0.95
CA ALA A 239 -6.64 -24.05 -2.06
C ALA A 239 -7.61 -22.95 -1.63
N VAL A 240 -7.61 -21.87 -2.40
CA VAL A 240 -8.57 -20.77 -2.32
C VAL A 240 -9.12 -20.52 -3.72
N GLU A 241 -10.44 -20.49 -3.84
CA GLU A 241 -11.14 -20.30 -5.11
C GLU A 241 -12.16 -19.16 -4.98
N SER A 242 -12.17 -18.28 -5.97
CA SER A 242 -13.16 -17.23 -6.20
C SER A 242 -13.39 -17.10 -7.71
N ASP A 243 -14.41 -16.36 -8.13
CA ASP A 243 -14.79 -16.22 -9.54
C ASP A 243 -13.63 -15.83 -10.47
N LYS A 244 -12.62 -15.10 -9.97
CA LYS A 244 -11.52 -14.59 -10.79
C LYS A 244 -10.15 -15.07 -10.35
N HIS A 245 -10.03 -15.67 -9.17
CA HIS A 245 -8.75 -16.09 -8.59
C HIS A 245 -8.85 -17.51 -8.07
N PHE A 246 -7.87 -18.32 -8.44
CA PHE A 246 -7.69 -19.66 -7.90
C PHE A 246 -6.23 -19.84 -7.51
N VAL A 247 -6.00 -20.21 -6.25
CA VAL A 247 -4.67 -20.55 -5.74
C VAL A 247 -4.74 -21.96 -5.17
N LYS A 248 -3.82 -22.84 -5.55
CA LYS A 248 -3.67 -24.17 -4.96
C LYS A 248 -2.23 -24.41 -4.54
N ILE A 249 -2.06 -25.10 -3.41
CA ILE A 249 -0.78 -25.64 -2.99
C ILE A 249 -0.52 -26.92 -3.79
N GLU A 250 0.62 -26.99 -4.45
CA GLU A 250 1.06 -28.16 -5.21
C GLU A 250 1.92 -29.08 -4.33
N LYS A 251 2.77 -28.51 -3.46
CA LYS A 251 3.71 -29.25 -2.62
C LYS A 251 4.00 -28.50 -1.31
N ILE A 252 4.17 -29.23 -0.22
CA ILE A 252 4.69 -28.74 1.06
C ILE A 252 5.95 -29.52 1.37
N GLU A 253 7.05 -28.83 1.68
CA GLU A 253 8.36 -29.43 1.94
C GLU A 253 8.92 -28.92 3.27
N ASP A 254 9.61 -29.81 3.97
CA ASP A 254 10.42 -29.44 5.13
C ASP A 254 11.77 -28.92 4.65
N VAL A 255 12.15 -27.74 5.11
CA VAL A 255 13.35 -27.03 4.66
C VAL A 255 14.11 -26.44 5.85
N ASN A 256 15.32 -25.96 5.60
CA ASN A 256 16.09 -25.16 6.55
C ASN A 256 16.74 -23.99 5.80
N GLU A 257 15.89 -23.21 5.14
CA GLU A 257 16.32 -22.06 4.35
C GLU A 257 16.30 -20.81 5.22
N CYS A 258 17.30 -19.94 5.05
CA CYS A 258 17.43 -18.74 5.87
C CYS A 258 17.72 -17.51 5.02
N PHE A 259 17.10 -16.40 5.41
CA PHE A 259 17.32 -15.07 4.90
C PHE A 259 18.19 -14.26 5.86
N ASP A 260 19.12 -13.48 5.33
CA ASP A 260 19.95 -12.56 6.11
C ASP A 260 19.63 -11.10 5.75
N GLY A 261 18.92 -10.42 6.65
CA GLY A 261 18.51 -9.03 6.47
C GLY A 261 19.57 -8.00 6.86
N ARG A 262 20.74 -8.41 7.35
CA ARG A 262 21.76 -7.49 7.92
C ARG A 262 22.30 -6.44 6.94
N ASP A 263 22.39 -6.81 5.66
CA ASP A 263 22.94 -5.93 4.62
C ASP A 263 21.91 -4.95 4.02
N PHE A 264 20.66 -4.97 4.49
CA PHE A 264 19.60 -4.12 3.96
C PHE A 264 19.48 -2.82 4.76
N GLY A 265 19.59 -1.68 4.07
CA GLY A 265 19.39 -0.35 4.66
C GLY A 265 17.92 -0.01 4.88
N ASP A 266 17.61 0.82 5.88
CA ASP A 266 16.24 1.29 6.13
C ASP A 266 15.87 2.37 5.11
N GLU A 267 14.99 2.03 4.16
CA GLU A 267 14.59 2.92 3.06
C GLU A 267 13.99 4.24 3.59
N MET A 268 13.28 4.19 4.72
CA MET A 268 12.67 5.38 5.30
C MET A 268 13.73 6.30 5.90
N GLN A 269 14.75 5.75 6.58
CA GLN A 269 15.86 6.56 7.10
C GLN A 269 16.67 7.20 5.97
N GLU A 270 16.94 6.47 4.89
CA GLU A 270 17.63 7.03 3.72
C GLU A 270 16.81 8.14 3.05
N ALA A 271 15.49 7.96 2.94
CA ALA A 271 14.60 8.98 2.41
C ALA A 271 14.57 10.24 3.30
N ILE A 272 14.53 10.08 4.63
CA ILE A 272 14.60 11.19 5.59
C ILE A 272 15.93 11.94 5.43
N ALA A 273 17.06 11.22 5.38
CA ALA A 273 18.38 11.83 5.23
C ALA A 273 18.53 12.58 3.90
N THR A 274 18.02 12.01 2.80
CA THR A 274 18.02 12.66 1.48
C THR A 274 17.15 13.92 1.49
N ASN A 275 15.97 13.86 2.10
CA ASN A 275 15.09 15.02 2.25
C ASN A 275 15.72 16.13 3.10
N GLU A 276 16.48 15.78 4.16
CA GLU A 276 17.21 16.76 4.96
C GLU A 276 18.24 17.52 4.12
N GLU A 277 18.98 16.82 3.25
CA GLU A 277 19.96 17.49 2.39
C GLU A 277 19.30 18.41 1.37
N ILE A 278 18.21 17.97 0.72
CA ILE A 278 17.42 18.80 -0.20
C ILE A 278 16.87 20.03 0.52
N ILE A 279 16.37 19.87 1.75
CA ILE A 279 15.88 21.00 2.56
C ILE A 279 17.01 21.99 2.82
N ARG A 280 18.21 21.53 3.22
CA ARG A 280 19.37 22.41 3.44
C ARG A 280 19.83 23.13 2.18
N GLU A 281 19.82 22.46 1.03
CA GLU A 281 20.14 23.10 -0.26
C GLU A 281 19.12 24.19 -0.60
N LYS A 282 17.83 23.93 -0.41
CA LYS A 282 16.76 24.93 -0.59
C LYS A 282 16.91 26.11 0.38
N GLU A 283 17.30 25.87 1.63
CA GLU A 283 17.58 26.95 2.59
C GLU A 283 18.71 27.85 2.09
N LYS A 284 19.84 27.26 1.68
CA LYS A 284 20.98 28.02 1.14
C LYS A 284 20.62 28.84 -0.10
N ASP A 285 19.84 28.25 -1.02
CA ASP A 285 19.36 28.96 -2.21
C ASP A 285 18.42 30.14 -1.85
N LEU A 286 17.53 29.96 -0.85
CA LEU A 286 16.65 31.04 -0.38
C LEU A 286 17.41 32.14 0.38
N GLU A 287 18.46 31.81 1.12
CA GLU A 287 19.35 32.80 1.74
C GLU A 287 20.08 33.61 0.68
N TYR A 288 20.61 32.95 -0.36
CA TYR A 288 21.24 33.62 -1.48
C TYR A 288 20.25 34.54 -2.24
N GLN A 289 19.05 34.05 -2.55
CA GLN A 289 18.00 34.84 -3.21
C GLN A 289 17.55 36.04 -2.37
N GLY A 290 17.48 35.90 -1.05
CA GLY A 290 17.14 37.00 -0.14
C GLY A 290 18.22 38.07 -0.02
N ASN A 291 19.50 37.69 -0.16
CA ASN A 291 20.63 38.60 0.03
C ASN A 291 21.13 39.26 -1.27
N ASN A 292 20.93 38.63 -2.43
CA ASN A 292 21.59 39.02 -3.69
C ASN A 292 20.65 39.36 -4.87
N ASP A 293 19.34 39.51 -4.69
CA ASP A 293 18.47 39.91 -5.83
C ASP A 293 18.70 41.39 -6.21
N PRO A 294 19.28 41.70 -7.39
CA PRO A 294 19.65 43.07 -7.78
C PRO A 294 18.43 43.97 -8.07
N LYS A 295 17.21 43.45 -7.99
CA LYS A 295 15.95 44.16 -8.28
C LYS A 295 15.15 44.43 -7.00
N LYS A 296 15.76 45.14 -6.04
CA LYS A 296 15.19 45.57 -4.75
C LYS A 296 13.88 46.38 -4.81
N ASN A 297 13.30 46.67 -5.97
CA ASN A 297 12.14 47.55 -6.13
C ASN A 297 10.84 46.80 -6.55
N CYS A 298 10.72 45.50 -6.31
CA CYS A 298 9.51 44.74 -6.64
C CYS A 298 9.01 43.95 -5.42
N GLU A 299 7.89 44.37 -4.84
CA GLU A 299 7.25 43.71 -3.69
C GLU A 299 6.97 42.21 -3.95
N ALA A 300 6.63 41.85 -5.19
CA ALA A 300 6.39 40.46 -5.58
C ALA A 300 7.63 39.56 -5.47
N ALA A 301 8.85 40.12 -5.60
CA ALA A 301 10.08 39.36 -5.43
C ALA A 301 10.31 38.98 -3.96
N GLU A 302 10.05 39.91 -3.04
CA GLU A 302 10.12 39.64 -1.59
C GLU A 302 9.02 38.66 -1.17
N ALA A 303 7.78 38.87 -1.64
CA ALA A 303 6.67 37.96 -1.38
C ALA A 303 6.94 36.54 -1.90
N LEU A 304 7.59 36.39 -3.06
CA LEU A 304 8.01 35.09 -3.60
C LEU A 304 8.99 34.38 -2.67
N VAL A 305 10.00 35.08 -2.17
CA VAL A 305 10.98 34.50 -1.23
C VAL A 305 10.31 34.07 0.07
N GLN A 306 9.43 34.92 0.63
CA GLN A 306 8.69 34.57 1.85
C GLN A 306 7.76 33.38 1.64
N HIS A 307 7.05 33.32 0.51
CA HIS A 307 6.20 32.18 0.16
C HIS A 307 7.00 30.88 0.06
N LYS A 308 8.16 30.91 -0.62
CA LYS A 308 9.05 29.73 -0.69
C LYS A 308 9.58 29.30 0.68
N ARG A 309 9.85 30.23 1.60
CA ARG A 309 10.22 29.92 2.99
C ARG A 309 9.08 29.20 3.72
N GLN A 310 7.85 29.69 3.59
CA GLN A 310 6.67 29.03 4.17
C GLN A 310 6.47 27.61 3.64
N MET A 311 6.66 27.40 2.32
CA MET A 311 6.61 26.06 1.73
C MET A 311 7.68 25.15 2.33
N LEU A 312 8.90 25.65 2.47
CA LEU A 312 10.01 24.90 3.06
C LEU A 312 9.76 24.53 4.52
N ASP A 313 9.11 25.41 5.30
CA ASP A 313 8.73 25.10 6.69
C ASP A 313 7.65 23.99 6.76
N LYS A 314 6.73 23.93 5.80
CA LYS A 314 5.78 22.81 5.70
C LYS A 314 6.50 21.49 5.42
N GLU A 315 7.47 21.49 4.49
CA GLU A 315 8.30 20.31 4.19
C GLU A 315 9.12 19.87 5.42
N LYS A 316 9.74 20.80 6.14
CA LYS A 316 10.46 20.53 7.40
C LYS A 316 9.56 19.91 8.47
N ASN A 317 8.36 20.44 8.65
CA ASN A 317 7.42 19.92 9.65
C ASN A 317 7.04 18.46 9.38
N LEU A 318 6.80 18.11 8.11
CA LEU A 318 6.59 16.72 7.73
C LEU A 318 7.84 15.88 7.99
N ASN A 319 9.02 16.33 7.56
CA ASN A 319 10.25 15.56 7.73
C ASN A 319 10.59 15.32 9.21
N ASN A 320 10.42 16.34 10.06
CA ASN A 320 10.62 16.24 11.51
C ASN A 320 9.64 15.25 12.16
N PHE A 321 8.38 15.25 11.73
CA PHE A 321 7.39 14.28 12.20
C PHE A 321 7.79 12.84 11.86
N LEU A 322 8.24 12.60 10.62
CA LEU A 322 8.71 11.28 10.19
C LEU A 322 9.98 10.86 10.94
N LYS A 323 10.92 11.79 11.14
CA LYS A 323 12.15 11.57 11.91
C LYS A 323 11.88 11.21 13.36
N ALA A 324 10.85 11.79 13.97
CA ALA A 324 10.41 11.47 15.32
C ALA A 324 9.70 10.09 15.42
N GLY A 325 9.66 9.30 14.35
CA GLY A 325 9.00 7.99 14.30
C GLY A 325 7.52 8.07 13.92
N GLY A 326 7.03 9.24 13.50
CA GLY A 326 5.67 9.41 13.01
C GLY A 326 5.43 8.63 11.71
N SER A 327 4.26 8.00 11.58
CA SER A 327 3.88 7.29 10.35
C SER A 327 3.29 8.24 9.31
N ALA A 328 3.82 8.22 8.08
CA ALA A 328 3.27 8.97 6.95
C ALA A 328 1.80 8.61 6.63
N GLN A 329 1.36 7.41 7.01
CA GLN A 329 -0.01 6.92 6.80
C GLN A 329 -0.95 7.24 7.97
N SER A 330 -0.42 7.76 9.09
CA SER A 330 -1.25 8.24 10.18
C SER A 330 -2.06 9.46 9.74
N ARG A 331 -3.15 9.77 10.45
CA ARG A 331 -3.95 10.98 10.19
C ARG A 331 -3.10 12.25 10.17
N GLU A 332 -2.15 12.35 11.09
CA GLU A 332 -1.25 13.50 11.18
C GLU A 332 -0.21 13.50 10.05
N GLY A 333 0.37 12.34 9.72
CA GLY A 333 1.26 12.19 8.57
C GLY A 333 0.58 12.58 7.24
N LEU A 334 -0.68 12.16 7.05
CA LEU A 334 -1.48 12.54 5.88
C LEU A 334 -1.80 14.04 5.85
N ARG A 335 -2.09 14.65 7.01
CA ARG A 335 -2.33 16.09 7.13
C ARG A 335 -1.08 16.91 6.79
N LEU A 336 0.06 16.59 7.41
CA LEU A 336 1.33 17.25 7.15
C LEU A 336 1.79 17.03 5.70
N GLY A 337 1.60 15.82 5.17
CA GLY A 337 1.84 15.50 3.76
C GLY A 337 0.98 16.34 2.81
N ALA A 338 -0.29 16.53 3.14
CA ALA A 338 -1.20 17.38 2.36
C ALA A 338 -0.80 18.84 2.33
N MET A 339 -0.24 19.34 3.43
CA MET A 339 0.25 20.71 3.53
C MET A 339 1.58 20.89 2.79
N ALA A 340 2.51 19.95 2.92
CA ALA A 340 3.82 20.03 2.29
C ALA A 340 3.78 19.85 0.76
N MET A 341 2.77 19.14 0.24
CA MET A 341 2.63 18.83 -1.19
C MET A 341 1.41 19.51 -1.82
N ASP A 342 0.95 20.64 -1.28
CA ASP A 342 -0.24 21.32 -1.80
C ASP A 342 0.04 22.06 -3.11
N VAL A 343 -0.63 21.67 -4.20
CA VAL A 343 -0.53 22.35 -5.50
C VAL A 343 -1.03 23.80 -5.48
N ILE A 344 -1.79 24.21 -4.45
CA ILE A 344 -2.11 25.63 -4.22
C ILE A 344 -0.82 26.45 -4.06
N ASP A 345 0.18 25.94 -3.35
CA ASP A 345 1.45 26.64 -3.14
C ASP A 345 2.22 26.81 -4.46
N LYS A 346 2.09 25.86 -5.39
CA LYS A 346 2.66 25.96 -6.73
C LYS A 346 1.97 27.05 -7.56
N VAL A 347 0.63 27.12 -7.52
CA VAL A 347 -0.13 28.18 -8.19
C VAL A 347 0.25 29.58 -7.66
N VAL A 348 0.42 29.72 -6.35
CA VAL A 348 0.86 30.99 -5.73
C VAL A 348 2.29 31.34 -6.16
N THR A 349 3.19 30.35 -6.22
CA THR A 349 4.56 30.53 -6.72
C THR A 349 4.56 31.03 -8.16
N ASP A 350 3.80 30.39 -9.05
CA ASP A 350 3.73 30.77 -10.47
C ASP A 350 3.16 32.19 -10.62
N ARG A 351 2.14 32.55 -9.82
CA ARG A 351 1.58 33.90 -9.80
C ARG A 351 2.63 34.94 -9.41
N LEU A 352 3.34 34.72 -8.31
CA LEU A 352 4.37 35.64 -7.81
C LEU A 352 5.56 35.76 -8.78
N GLU A 353 5.91 34.68 -9.50
CA GLU A 353 6.90 34.73 -10.58
C GLU A 353 6.44 35.61 -11.76
N LEU A 354 5.15 35.55 -12.14
CA LEU A 354 4.59 36.42 -13.17
C LEU A 354 4.56 37.89 -12.73
N GLU A 355 4.18 38.17 -11.49
CA GLU A 355 4.21 39.52 -10.92
C GLU A 355 5.63 40.09 -10.90
N LYS A 356 6.63 39.27 -10.52
CA LYS A 356 8.05 39.63 -10.64
C LYS A 356 8.47 39.93 -12.08
N ARG A 357 7.96 39.17 -13.06
CA ARG A 357 8.22 39.44 -14.49
C ARG A 357 7.57 40.74 -14.96
N ILE A 358 6.37 41.07 -14.48
CA ILE A 358 5.70 42.35 -14.75
C ILE A 358 6.55 43.51 -14.26
N CYS A 359 6.99 43.50 -12.98
CA CYS A 359 7.89 44.52 -12.43
C CYS A 359 9.12 44.75 -13.33
N SER A 360 9.68 43.67 -13.87
CA SER A 360 10.83 43.76 -14.78
C SER A 360 10.48 44.40 -16.12
N GLN A 361 9.29 44.18 -16.67
CA GLN A 361 8.86 44.80 -17.92
C GLN A 361 8.49 46.27 -17.72
N GLU A 362 7.87 46.63 -16.60
CA GLU A 362 7.55 48.01 -16.22
C GLU A 362 8.83 48.85 -16.09
N TYR A 363 9.87 48.29 -15.45
CA TYR A 363 11.18 48.93 -15.40
C TYR A 363 11.80 49.12 -16.80
N SER A 364 11.71 48.12 -17.68
CA SER A 364 12.15 48.26 -19.06
C SER A 364 11.39 49.37 -19.80
N LEU A 365 10.07 49.48 -19.62
CA LEU A 365 9.25 50.55 -20.20
C LEU A 365 9.67 51.93 -19.70
N TYR A 366 9.96 52.07 -18.41
CA TYR A 366 10.49 53.32 -17.85
C TYR A 366 11.80 53.74 -18.54
N ILE A 367 12.74 52.81 -18.75
CA ILE A 367 13.99 53.08 -19.48
C ILE A 367 13.72 53.47 -20.93
N TYR A 368 12.84 52.75 -21.63
CA TYR A 368 12.52 53.00 -23.04
C TYR A 368 11.80 54.33 -23.27
N ASN A 369 11.02 54.80 -22.28
CA ASN A 369 10.34 56.09 -22.37
C ASN A 369 11.27 57.28 -22.11
N ASN A 370 12.34 57.08 -21.34
CA ASN A 370 13.28 58.13 -20.96
C ASN A 370 14.53 58.22 -21.84
N ASN A 371 14.69 57.32 -22.82
CA ASN A 371 15.84 57.29 -23.72
C ASN A 371 15.37 57.28 -25.19
N SER A 372 15.75 58.32 -25.95
CA SER A 372 15.35 58.53 -27.35
C SER A 372 15.90 57.50 -28.35
N GLY A 373 16.79 56.60 -27.93
CA GLY A 373 17.38 55.54 -28.76
C GLY A 373 16.58 54.24 -28.85
N TYR A 374 15.51 54.06 -28.08
CA TYR A 374 14.71 52.83 -28.09
C TYR A 374 13.46 52.98 -28.98
N GLY A 375 13.34 52.10 -29.96
CA GLY A 375 12.22 52.12 -30.91
C GLY A 375 10.88 51.68 -30.31
N GLU A 376 9.78 52.23 -30.85
CA GLU A 376 8.38 51.95 -30.44
C GLU A 376 8.05 50.46 -30.36
N LYS A 377 8.68 49.65 -31.22
CA LYS A 377 8.54 48.19 -31.26
C LYS A 377 8.88 47.51 -29.93
N LEU A 378 9.92 47.97 -29.22
CA LEU A 378 10.31 47.39 -27.93
C LEU A 378 9.29 47.71 -26.83
N LYS A 379 8.69 48.90 -26.90
CA LYS A 379 7.62 49.30 -25.99
C LYS A 379 6.37 48.45 -26.20
N THR A 380 5.97 48.24 -27.47
CA THR A 380 4.85 47.36 -27.82
C THR A 380 5.07 45.92 -27.32
N ILE A 381 6.27 45.36 -27.50
CA ILE A 381 6.57 44.00 -27.01
C ILE A 381 6.48 43.92 -25.48
N ALA A 382 7.03 44.91 -24.76
CA ALA A 382 6.96 44.94 -23.30
C ALA A 382 5.51 45.06 -22.79
N ASN A 383 4.70 45.94 -23.39
CA ASN A 383 3.27 46.07 -23.08
C ASN A 383 2.49 44.78 -23.36
N ASN A 384 2.73 44.12 -24.50
CA ASN A 384 2.08 42.84 -24.83
C ASN A 384 2.44 41.74 -23.82
N LYS A 385 3.69 41.73 -23.32
CA LYS A 385 4.11 40.81 -22.25
C LYS A 385 3.38 41.07 -20.94
N ILE A 386 3.28 42.34 -20.51
CA ILE A 386 2.54 42.71 -19.29
C ILE A 386 1.09 42.26 -19.38
N GLN A 387 0.41 42.55 -20.50
CA GLN A 387 -0.98 42.13 -20.71
C GLN A 387 -1.15 40.60 -20.65
N CYS A 388 -0.25 39.86 -21.30
CA CYS A 388 -0.28 38.39 -21.26
C CYS A 388 -0.07 37.85 -19.85
N TYR A 389 0.90 38.39 -19.08
CA TYR A 389 1.12 38.00 -17.70
C TYR A 389 -0.10 38.29 -16.81
N ASN A 390 -0.76 39.44 -16.99
CA ASN A 390 -2.00 39.76 -16.26
C ASN A 390 -3.14 38.76 -16.56
N ILE A 391 -3.30 38.33 -17.82
CA ILE A 391 -4.27 37.29 -18.18
C ILE A 391 -3.95 35.98 -17.46
N ALA A 392 -2.68 35.56 -17.49
CA ALA A 392 -2.25 34.33 -16.82
C ALA A 392 -2.42 34.42 -15.29
N ILE A 393 -2.14 35.56 -14.66
CA ILE A 393 -2.39 35.80 -13.22
C ILE A 393 -3.89 35.62 -12.89
N ASN A 394 -4.79 36.18 -13.70
CA ASN A 394 -6.23 36.01 -13.49
C ASN A 394 -6.64 34.53 -13.56
N GLN A 395 -6.13 33.79 -14.55
CA GLN A 395 -6.38 32.35 -14.69
C GLN A 395 -5.82 31.55 -13.50
N LEU A 396 -4.65 31.93 -12.98
CA LEU A 396 -4.07 31.32 -11.77
C LEU A 396 -4.90 31.62 -10.52
N ASN A 397 -5.44 32.83 -10.37
CA ASN A 397 -6.32 33.19 -9.25
C ASN A 397 -7.64 32.40 -9.29
N GLU A 398 -8.22 32.21 -10.47
CA GLU A 398 -9.39 31.35 -10.66
C GLU A 398 -9.05 29.90 -10.31
N LEU A 399 -7.90 29.39 -10.77
CA LEU A 399 -7.45 28.04 -10.45
C LEU A 399 -7.24 27.86 -8.94
N LYS A 400 -6.60 28.81 -8.27
CA LYS A 400 -6.42 28.82 -6.80
C LYS A 400 -7.76 28.68 -6.08
N THR A 401 -8.73 29.52 -6.46
CA THR A 401 -10.09 29.50 -5.87
C THR A 401 -10.76 28.14 -6.06
N GLN A 402 -10.65 27.54 -7.26
CA GLN A 402 -11.21 26.20 -7.53
C GLN A 402 -10.54 25.12 -6.69
N LEU A 403 -9.22 25.19 -6.48
CA LEU A 403 -8.49 24.23 -5.64
C LEU A 403 -8.84 24.37 -4.15
N GLU A 404 -9.05 25.60 -3.66
CA GLU A 404 -9.49 25.86 -2.28
C GLU A 404 -10.89 25.30 -2.01
N GLN A 405 -11.79 25.34 -2.99
CA GLN A 405 -13.12 24.73 -2.88
C GLN A 405 -13.05 23.19 -2.74
N ILE A 406 -12.07 22.53 -3.35
CA ILE A 406 -11.85 21.08 -3.20
C ILE A 406 -11.46 20.74 -1.76
N ASN A 407 -10.63 21.58 -1.11
CA ASN A 407 -10.31 21.41 0.31
C ASN A 407 -11.58 21.54 1.19
N ALA A 408 -12.39 22.58 0.95
CA ALA A 408 -13.60 22.83 1.72
C ALA A 408 -14.60 21.65 1.63
N ARG A 409 -14.76 21.05 0.44
CA ARG A 409 -15.69 19.94 0.22
C ARG A 409 -15.23 18.62 0.85
N ASN A 410 -13.92 18.35 0.88
CA ASN A 410 -13.38 17.07 1.33
C ASN A 410 -13.03 17.05 2.84
N GLY A 411 -13.04 18.20 3.53
CA GLY A 411 -12.84 18.30 4.97
C GLY A 411 -11.53 17.65 5.43
N THR A 412 -11.61 16.69 6.35
CA THR A 412 -10.43 15.97 6.89
C THR A 412 -9.98 14.78 6.03
N ASN A 413 -10.59 14.53 4.86
CA ASN A 413 -10.14 13.48 3.95
C ASN A 413 -8.97 13.99 3.07
N TYR A 414 -7.81 14.15 3.71
CA TYR A 414 -6.62 14.75 3.11
C TYR A 414 -6.15 14.03 1.84
N ALA A 415 -6.13 12.70 1.85
CA ALA A 415 -5.66 11.90 0.71
C ALA A 415 -6.54 12.13 -0.54
N LYS A 416 -7.86 12.12 -0.37
CA LYS A 416 -8.81 12.40 -1.45
C LYS A 416 -8.70 13.83 -1.96
N ALA A 417 -8.62 14.80 -1.05
CA ALA A 417 -8.47 16.21 -1.40
C ALA A 417 -7.21 16.48 -2.24
N ILE A 418 -6.05 15.94 -1.84
CA ILE A 418 -4.80 16.07 -2.63
C ILE A 418 -4.97 15.47 -4.02
N SER A 419 -5.52 14.25 -4.12
CA SER A 419 -5.65 13.56 -5.40
C SER A 419 -6.54 14.35 -6.37
N GLU A 420 -7.67 14.87 -5.89
CA GLU A 420 -8.57 15.70 -6.70
C GLU A 420 -7.93 17.03 -7.12
N LYS A 421 -7.23 17.71 -6.20
CA LYS A 421 -6.50 18.95 -6.50
C LYS A 421 -5.44 18.74 -7.56
N ASN A 422 -4.62 17.70 -7.44
CA ASN A 422 -3.55 17.40 -8.40
C ASN A 422 -4.12 17.16 -9.79
N LEU A 423 -5.18 16.35 -9.90
CA LEU A 423 -5.84 16.09 -11.17
C LEU A 423 -6.38 17.38 -11.80
N HIS A 424 -7.04 18.23 -11.00
CA HIS A 424 -7.60 19.49 -11.47
C HIS A 424 -6.52 20.48 -11.91
N TYR A 425 -5.47 20.63 -11.11
CA TYR A 425 -4.30 21.45 -11.42
C TYR A 425 -3.67 21.06 -12.76
N PHE A 426 -3.36 19.77 -12.97
CA PHE A 426 -2.73 19.31 -14.21
C PHE A 426 -3.59 19.47 -15.45
N LYS A 427 -4.92 19.42 -15.28
CA LYS A 427 -5.85 19.68 -16.37
C LYS A 427 -5.82 21.15 -16.78
N LYS A 428 -5.81 22.06 -15.81
CA LYS A 428 -5.96 23.50 -16.04
C LYS A 428 -4.66 24.22 -16.38
N ILE A 429 -3.55 23.85 -15.75
CA ILE A 429 -2.27 24.56 -15.91
C ILE A 429 -1.72 24.51 -17.35
N LYS A 430 -2.12 23.51 -18.13
CA LYS A 430 -1.74 23.37 -19.56
C LYS A 430 -2.31 24.46 -20.45
N ASP A 431 -3.45 25.03 -20.03
CA ASP A 431 -4.17 26.04 -20.80
C ASP A 431 -3.73 27.46 -20.41
N ILE A 432 -2.87 27.61 -19.39
CA ILE A 432 -2.37 28.88 -18.88
C ILE A 432 -0.98 29.14 -19.46
N ASP A 433 -0.82 30.20 -20.24
CA ASP A 433 0.47 30.58 -20.82
C ASP A 433 1.34 31.35 -19.83
N LEU A 434 2.20 30.64 -19.11
CA LEU A 434 3.11 31.20 -18.12
C LEU A 434 4.36 31.87 -18.74
N ASN A 435 4.64 31.64 -20.02
CA ASN A 435 5.88 32.11 -20.65
C ASN A 435 5.65 33.42 -21.42
N CYS A 436 4.47 33.59 -22.02
CA CYS A 436 4.11 34.78 -22.81
C CYS A 436 5.21 35.13 -23.83
N ASN A 437 5.56 34.13 -24.64
CA ASN A 437 6.60 34.29 -25.65
C ASN A 437 6.08 35.10 -26.85
N PHE A 438 6.77 36.18 -27.18
CA PHE A 438 6.52 37.00 -28.37
C PHE A 438 7.72 36.95 -29.30
N ASP A 439 7.48 36.97 -30.61
CA ASP A 439 8.54 37.09 -31.61
C ASP A 439 9.06 38.53 -31.72
N LYS A 440 10.08 38.69 -32.57
CA LYS A 440 10.71 39.99 -32.84
C LYS A 440 9.75 41.00 -33.46
N ASP A 441 8.57 40.57 -33.92
CA ASP A 441 7.53 41.38 -34.54
C ASP A 441 6.34 41.64 -33.60
N GLY A 442 6.45 41.23 -32.33
CA GLY A 442 5.43 41.44 -31.31
C GLY A 442 4.24 40.50 -31.41
N LYS A 443 4.31 39.46 -32.26
CA LYS A 443 3.28 38.42 -32.37
C LYS A 443 3.57 37.30 -31.39
N LYS A 444 2.50 36.75 -30.80
CA LYS A 444 2.60 35.65 -29.83
C LYS A 444 3.16 34.40 -30.52
N LYS A 445 4.27 33.86 -30.01
CA LYS A 445 4.77 32.54 -30.42
C LYS A 445 3.91 31.48 -29.75
N THR A 446 3.28 30.62 -30.53
CA THR A 446 2.66 29.38 -30.04
C THR A 446 3.77 28.44 -29.58
N THR A 447 4.19 28.56 -28.32
CA THR A 447 4.96 27.51 -27.67
C THR A 447 3.99 26.51 -27.08
N THR A 448 3.84 25.36 -27.75
CA THR A 448 3.26 24.17 -27.14
C THR A 448 4.07 23.82 -25.90
N MET A 449 3.39 23.85 -24.75
CA MET A 449 3.95 23.60 -23.42
C MET A 449 4.24 22.11 -23.17
N ASP A 450 4.64 21.37 -24.22
CA ASP A 450 4.73 19.91 -24.17
C ASP A 450 5.95 19.44 -23.38
N ALA A 451 7.11 20.10 -23.46
CA ALA A 451 8.34 19.57 -22.89
C ALA A 451 8.38 19.56 -21.33
N GLY A 452 7.87 20.61 -20.68
CA GLY A 452 7.83 20.70 -19.21
C GLY A 452 6.76 19.81 -18.59
N ALA A 453 5.59 19.74 -19.24
CA ALA A 453 4.50 18.85 -18.83
C ALA A 453 4.85 17.38 -19.06
N GLN A 454 5.63 17.05 -20.11
CA GLN A 454 6.15 15.71 -20.36
C GLN A 454 7.12 15.30 -19.25
N LYS A 455 8.11 16.14 -18.91
CA LYS A 455 9.11 15.83 -17.88
C LYS A 455 8.48 15.60 -16.50
N LEU A 456 7.47 16.39 -16.13
CA LEU A 456 6.74 16.24 -14.88
C LEU A 456 5.78 15.03 -14.91
N ARG A 457 5.16 14.73 -16.05
CA ARG A 457 4.37 13.50 -16.27
C ARG A 457 5.25 12.25 -16.16
N ASP A 458 6.46 12.29 -16.71
CA ASP A 458 7.42 11.19 -16.63
C ASP A 458 7.86 10.98 -15.18
N GLN A 459 8.15 12.05 -14.44
CA GLN A 459 8.44 11.99 -12.99
C GLN A 459 7.26 11.42 -12.17
N ILE A 460 6.03 11.84 -12.46
CA ILE A 460 4.83 11.35 -11.75
C ILE A 460 4.49 9.91 -12.13
N GLN A 461 4.63 9.53 -13.40
CA GLN A 461 4.48 8.15 -13.83
C GLN A 461 5.55 7.25 -13.22
N GLU A 462 6.76 7.77 -13.02
CA GLU A 462 7.82 7.06 -12.32
C GLU A 462 7.48 6.89 -10.83
N ILE A 463 7.00 7.94 -10.15
CA ILE A 463 6.52 7.87 -8.76
C ILE A 463 5.33 6.91 -8.62
N MET A 464 4.39 6.92 -9.57
CA MET A 464 3.24 6.01 -9.59
C MET A 464 3.61 4.57 -9.93
N LYS A 465 4.68 4.32 -10.69
CA LYS A 465 5.20 2.97 -10.96
C LYS A 465 6.02 2.40 -9.79
N ARG A 466 6.54 3.27 -8.92
CA ARG A 466 7.33 2.92 -7.73
C ARG A 466 6.48 2.72 -6.46
N ARG A 467 5.19 3.05 -6.51
CA ARG A 467 4.18 2.66 -5.51
C ARG A 467 3.41 1.44 -6.00
#